data_AF-A0A0B7N5Z0-F1
#
_entry.id   AF-A0A0B7N5Z0-F1
#
_cell.length_a   1.000
_cell.length_b   1.000
_cell.length_c   1.000
_cell.angle_alpha   90.00
_cell.angle_beta   90.00
_cell.angle_gamma   90.00
#
_symmetry.space_group_name_H-M   'P 1'
#
loop_
_entity.id
_entity.type
_entity.pdbx_description
1 polymer ?
#
loop_
_entity_poly.entity_id
_entity_poly.type
_entity_poly.pdbx_seq_one_letter_code
_entity_poly.pdbx_strand_id
1 'polypeptide(L)'
;MNQTFYYPEAPLDATVLTAKYASYQEIVKILTEWAQKNHFELVISKNEKERRVHLRCKLGGETKFKDIAVRQRTRKSFKINCPYILKISYSKKAAEGSKWKVLKQKSENNEEVHNHPLTLESFQRLPKFKRALIGSKTTTLVQHMIRAGSSVPEIRRTIRQTNAASILTYDDIRNWKVEMEEQEKSQLNQINQKES
;
A
#
# COMPACT_ATOMS: atom_id res chain seq x y z
N MET A 1 -9.94 -13.90 -24.15
CA MET A 1 -10.34 -14.07 -22.73
C MET A 1 -11.08 -12.81 -22.33
N ASN A 2 -12.35 -12.90 -21.90
CA ASN A 2 -13.10 -11.74 -21.44
C ASN A 2 -12.50 -11.24 -20.14
N GLN A 3 -11.98 -10.01 -20.13
CA GLN A 3 -11.42 -9.42 -18.94
C GLN A 3 -12.55 -8.86 -18.07
N THR A 4 -12.71 -9.42 -16.86
CA THR A 4 -13.68 -8.90 -15.89
C THR A 4 -13.09 -7.68 -15.18
N PHE A 5 -13.86 -6.60 -15.15
CA PHE A 5 -13.52 -5.37 -14.44
C PHE A 5 -14.37 -5.20 -13.18
N TYR A 6 -13.75 -4.67 -12.13
CA TYR A 6 -14.38 -4.40 -10.84
C TYR A 6 -14.29 -2.91 -10.52
N TYR A 7 -15.31 -2.39 -9.86
CA TYR A 7 -15.41 -1.00 -9.43
C TYR A 7 -15.60 -0.96 -7.91
N PRO A 8 -15.08 0.08 -7.22
CA PRO A 8 -15.40 0.33 -5.83
C PRO A 8 -16.92 0.39 -5.63
N GLU A 9 -17.43 -0.25 -4.57
CA GLU A 9 -18.87 -0.26 -4.26
C GLU A 9 -19.39 1.15 -3.96
N ALA A 10 -18.62 1.93 -3.21
CA ALA A 10 -18.92 3.32 -2.90
C ALA A 10 -18.05 4.24 -3.77
N PRO A 11 -18.63 5.06 -4.65
CA PRO A 11 -17.86 6.00 -5.44
C PRO A 11 -17.13 6.99 -4.54
N LEU A 12 -16.05 7.58 -5.05
CA LEU A 12 -15.37 8.64 -4.34
C LEU A 12 -16.29 9.86 -4.24
N ASP A 13 -16.40 10.44 -3.05
CA ASP A 13 -17.26 11.60 -2.79
C ASP A 13 -16.92 12.76 -3.74
N ALA A 14 -17.94 13.34 -4.37
CA ALA A 14 -17.79 14.48 -5.27
C ALA A 14 -17.16 15.69 -4.57
N THR A 15 -17.39 15.86 -3.27
CA THR A 15 -16.73 16.88 -2.46
C THR A 15 -15.21 16.67 -2.43
N VAL A 16 -14.74 15.42 -2.34
CA VAL A 16 -13.30 15.12 -2.34
C VAL A 16 -12.65 15.46 -3.68
N LEU A 17 -13.37 15.23 -4.78
CA LEU A 17 -12.91 15.52 -6.14
C LEU A 17 -12.88 17.01 -6.47
N THR A 18 -13.76 17.80 -5.85
CA THR A 18 -13.91 19.24 -6.12
C THR A 18 -13.17 20.11 -5.10
N ALA A 19 -12.92 19.60 -3.90
CA ALA A 19 -12.21 20.29 -2.85
C ALA A 19 -10.75 20.57 -3.22
N LYS A 20 -10.23 21.61 -2.58
CA LYS A 20 -8.82 21.97 -2.61
C LYS A 20 -8.26 21.81 -1.21
N TYR A 21 -7.05 21.27 -1.13
CA TYR A 21 -6.41 20.91 0.13
C TYR A 21 -5.10 21.65 0.31
N ALA A 22 -4.72 21.86 1.57
CA ALA A 22 -3.46 22.49 1.94
C ALA A 22 -2.27 21.57 1.66
N SER A 23 -2.49 20.25 1.77
CA SER A 23 -1.45 19.23 1.73
C SER A 23 -1.91 18.02 0.93
N TYR A 24 -1.01 17.41 0.15
CA TYR A 24 -1.31 16.13 -0.51
C TYR A 24 -1.43 14.99 0.50
N GLN A 25 -0.75 15.07 1.64
CA GLN A 25 -0.80 14.05 2.69
C GLN A 25 -2.22 13.90 3.26
N GLU A 26 -2.95 15.02 3.40
CA GLU A 26 -4.36 15.04 3.77
C GLU A 26 -5.22 14.28 2.75
N ILE A 27 -5.04 14.57 1.46
CA ILE A 27 -5.73 13.86 0.37
C ILE A 27 -5.39 12.37 0.40
N VAL A 28 -4.12 12.01 0.56
CA VAL A 28 -3.68 10.60 0.62
C VAL A 28 -4.35 9.88 1.80
N LYS A 29 -4.50 10.52 2.94
CA LYS A 29 -5.21 9.94 4.11
C LYS A 29 -6.68 9.65 3.76
N ILE A 30 -7.40 10.65 3.25
CA ILE A 30 -8.82 10.52 2.86
C ILE A 30 -9.00 9.40 1.83
N LEU A 31 -8.18 9.40 0.77
CA LEU A 31 -8.26 8.38 -0.28
C LEU A 31 -7.90 6.99 0.22
N THR A 32 -6.95 6.87 1.16
CA THR A 32 -6.59 5.58 1.76
C THR A 32 -7.74 5.03 2.60
N GLU A 33 -8.38 5.86 3.43
CA GLU A 33 -9.54 5.46 4.23
C GLU A 33 -10.72 5.03 3.34
N TRP A 34 -10.99 5.78 2.28
CA TRP A 34 -12.00 5.42 1.29
C TRP A 34 -11.68 4.09 0.58
N ALA A 35 -10.43 3.87 0.16
CA ALA A 35 -10.01 2.63 -0.48
C ALA A 35 -10.18 1.41 0.46
N GLN A 36 -9.85 1.59 1.74
CA GLN A 36 -10.01 0.53 2.75
C GLN A 36 -11.49 0.13 2.94
N LYS A 37 -12.41 1.11 2.95
CA LYS A 37 -13.86 0.86 2.98
C LYS A 37 -14.34 0.09 1.76
N ASN A 38 -13.66 0.25 0.62
CA ASN A 38 -13.93 -0.45 -0.64
C ASN A 38 -13.05 -1.69 -0.84
N HIS A 39 -12.43 -2.21 0.22
CA HIS A 39 -11.68 -3.48 0.19
C HIS A 39 -10.46 -3.52 -0.74
N PHE A 40 -9.74 -2.39 -0.87
CA PHE A 40 -8.41 -2.38 -1.47
C PHE A 40 -7.46 -1.40 -0.77
N GLU A 41 -6.18 -1.46 -1.14
CA GLU A 41 -5.14 -0.59 -0.57
C GLU A 41 -4.50 0.25 -1.65
N LEU A 42 -4.36 1.54 -1.37
CA LEU A 42 -3.61 2.48 -2.21
C LEU A 42 -2.18 2.64 -1.70
N VAL A 43 -1.23 2.70 -2.63
CA VAL A 43 0.17 3.01 -2.35
C VAL A 43 0.66 4.15 -3.23
N ILE A 44 1.51 5.01 -2.67
CA ILE A 44 2.21 6.03 -3.45
C ILE A 44 3.18 5.32 -4.39
N SER A 45 2.90 5.41 -5.69
CA SER A 45 3.71 4.82 -6.77
C SER A 45 4.70 5.81 -7.36
N LYS A 46 4.37 7.10 -7.34
CA LYS A 46 5.21 8.19 -7.85
C LYS A 46 4.95 9.46 -7.06
N ASN A 47 6.01 10.17 -6.69
CA ASN A 47 5.95 11.51 -6.11
C ASN A 47 6.91 12.42 -6.88
N GLU A 48 6.38 13.22 -7.80
CA GLU A 48 7.17 14.10 -8.67
C GLU A 48 7.37 15.46 -8.02
N LYS A 49 8.52 15.68 -7.36
CA LYS A 49 8.94 16.99 -6.81
C LYS A 49 7.81 17.74 -6.10
N GLU A 50 6.96 17.03 -5.36
CA GLU A 50 5.80 17.59 -4.66
C GLU A 50 4.85 18.40 -5.56
N ARG A 51 4.77 18.04 -6.84
CA ARG A 51 3.80 18.61 -7.79
C ARG A 51 2.74 17.62 -8.21
N ARG A 52 3.09 16.34 -8.27
CA ARG A 52 2.18 15.26 -8.64
C ARG A 52 2.44 14.03 -7.79
N VAL A 53 1.37 13.46 -7.26
CA VAL A 53 1.41 12.21 -6.50
C VAL A 53 0.49 11.22 -7.18
N HIS A 54 1.00 10.03 -7.48
CA HIS A 54 0.25 8.95 -8.08
C HIS A 54 0.02 7.85 -7.06
N LEU A 55 -1.24 7.60 -6.71
CA LEU A 55 -1.64 6.46 -5.90
C LEU A 55 -2.08 5.33 -6.81
N ARG A 56 -1.59 4.12 -6.59
CA ARG A 56 -2.02 2.91 -7.32
C ARG A 56 -2.55 1.88 -6.36
N CYS A 57 -3.38 0.96 -6.85
CA CYS A 57 -3.72 -0.23 -6.07
C CYS A 57 -2.43 -1.00 -5.68
N LYS A 58 -2.34 -1.51 -4.45
CA LYS A 58 -1.22 -2.31 -3.95
C LYS A 58 -1.01 -3.60 -4.74
N LEU A 59 -2.09 -4.18 -5.26
CA LEU A 59 -2.07 -5.33 -6.17
C LEU A 59 -1.66 -4.92 -7.60
N GLY A 60 -1.50 -3.62 -7.85
CA GLY A 60 -0.96 -3.06 -9.07
C GLY A 60 0.58 -2.99 -9.11
N GLY A 61 1.07 -2.73 -10.31
CA GLY A 61 2.49 -2.54 -10.60
C GLY A 61 3.16 -3.75 -11.22
N GLU A 62 4.23 -3.46 -11.96
CA GLU A 62 5.06 -4.46 -12.62
C GLU A 62 5.71 -5.36 -11.57
N THR A 63 5.53 -6.67 -11.72
CA THR A 63 6.51 -7.62 -11.25
C THR A 63 7.78 -7.37 -12.03
N LYS A 64 8.73 -6.63 -11.44
CA LYS A 64 10.10 -6.69 -11.90
C LYS A 64 10.56 -8.12 -11.67
N PHE A 65 10.48 -8.94 -12.72
CA PHE A 65 11.28 -10.15 -12.80
C PHE A 65 12.72 -9.64 -12.72
N LYS A 66 13.34 -9.75 -11.54
CA LYS A 66 14.79 -9.63 -11.50
C LYS A 66 15.30 -10.82 -12.31
N ASP A 67 16.16 -10.58 -13.29
CA ASP A 67 16.95 -11.65 -13.89
C ASP A 67 17.73 -12.32 -12.76
N ILE A 68 17.29 -13.50 -12.38
CA ILE A 68 17.80 -14.22 -11.22
C ILE A 68 18.56 -15.43 -11.76
N ALA A 69 19.84 -15.22 -12.05
CA ALA A 69 20.82 -16.29 -12.26
C ALA A 69 21.17 -17.05 -10.95
N VAL A 70 20.59 -16.65 -9.81
CA VAL A 70 20.93 -17.18 -8.48
C VAL A 70 19.67 -17.82 -7.87
N ARG A 71 19.67 -19.12 -7.57
CA ARG A 71 18.56 -19.94 -7.00
C ARG A 71 17.86 -19.39 -5.72
N GLN A 72 17.40 -18.14 -5.68
CA GLN A 72 16.52 -17.61 -4.65
C GLN A 72 15.10 -17.98 -5.03
N ARG A 73 14.42 -18.73 -4.15
CA ARG A 73 13.00 -19.07 -4.28
C ARG A 73 12.21 -17.85 -4.76
N THR A 74 11.61 -17.95 -5.93
CA THR A 74 10.75 -16.93 -6.51
C THR A 74 9.67 -16.57 -5.50
N ARG A 75 9.68 -15.32 -5.01
CA ARG A 75 8.58 -14.79 -4.20
C ARG A 75 7.36 -14.80 -5.11
N LYS A 76 6.35 -15.62 -4.83
CA LYS A 76 5.04 -15.50 -5.49
C LYS A 76 4.45 -14.16 -5.07
N SER A 77 4.76 -13.10 -5.82
CA SER A 77 4.13 -11.81 -5.60
C SER A 77 2.70 -11.88 -6.11
N PHE A 78 1.73 -11.63 -5.24
CA PHE A 78 0.30 -11.55 -5.59
C PHE A 78 -0.05 -10.29 -6.41
N LYS A 79 0.90 -9.71 -7.15
CA LYS A 79 0.64 -8.53 -7.98
C LYS A 79 -0.06 -8.96 -9.26
N ILE A 80 -1.19 -8.33 -9.56
CA ILE A 80 -2.08 -8.64 -10.69
C ILE A 80 -1.96 -7.53 -11.77
N ASN A 81 -0.95 -6.66 -11.67
CA ASN A 81 -0.78 -5.49 -12.56
C ASN A 81 -2.08 -4.68 -12.74
N CYS A 82 -2.77 -4.44 -11.63
CA CYS A 82 -3.99 -3.64 -11.59
C CYS A 82 -3.78 -2.23 -12.18
N PRO A 83 -4.62 -1.80 -13.15
CA PRO A 83 -4.48 -0.51 -13.83
C PRO A 83 -4.95 0.68 -12.98
N TYR A 84 -5.68 0.42 -11.88
CA TYR A 84 -6.27 1.45 -11.03
C TYR A 84 -5.23 2.46 -10.52
N ILE A 85 -5.45 3.73 -10.83
CA ILE A 85 -4.57 4.85 -10.45
C ILE A 85 -5.38 6.11 -10.12
N LEU A 86 -5.04 6.74 -9.01
CA LEU A 86 -5.52 8.08 -8.64
C LEU A 86 -4.35 9.05 -8.73
N LYS A 87 -4.61 10.23 -9.30
CA LYS A 87 -3.61 11.28 -9.49
C LYS A 87 -3.98 12.49 -8.65
N ILE A 88 -3.02 13.00 -7.90
CA ILE A 88 -3.12 14.22 -7.11
C ILE A 88 -2.18 15.23 -7.76
N SER A 89 -2.63 16.47 -7.96
CA SER A 89 -1.83 17.52 -8.56
C SER A 89 -1.84 18.78 -7.71
N TYR A 90 -0.69 19.41 -7.66
CA TYR A 90 -0.50 20.77 -7.17
C TYR A 90 -0.85 21.78 -8.26
N SER A 91 -1.47 22.90 -7.87
CA SER A 91 -1.83 24.03 -8.70
C SER A 91 -1.14 25.29 -8.18
N LYS A 92 -0.20 25.81 -8.95
CA LYS A 92 0.50 27.08 -8.63
C LYS A 92 -0.42 28.29 -8.62
N LYS A 93 -1.51 28.26 -9.39
CA LYS A 93 -2.43 29.39 -9.58
C LYS A 93 -3.53 29.45 -8.52
N ALA A 94 -3.60 28.48 -7.61
CA ALA A 94 -4.62 28.47 -6.57
C ALA A 94 -4.21 29.34 -5.37
N ALA A 95 -5.21 29.85 -4.64
CA ALA A 95 -5.01 30.59 -3.41
C ALA A 95 -4.13 29.82 -2.40
N GLU A 96 -3.44 30.57 -1.55
CA GLU A 96 -2.60 30.01 -0.49
C GLU A 96 -3.41 29.08 0.41
N GLY A 97 -2.89 27.87 0.71
CA GLY A 97 -3.62 26.84 1.46
C GLY A 97 -4.62 25.97 0.67
N SER A 98 -4.81 26.17 -0.63
CA SER A 98 -5.75 25.40 -1.47
C SER A 98 -5.12 24.91 -2.77
N LYS A 99 -3.89 24.43 -2.69
CA LYS A 99 -3.07 24.18 -3.88
C LYS A 99 -3.15 22.75 -4.39
N TRP A 100 -3.63 21.81 -3.59
CA TRP A 100 -3.70 20.39 -3.98
C TRP A 100 -5.12 19.97 -4.32
N LYS A 101 -5.25 19.14 -5.36
CA LYS A 101 -6.55 18.55 -5.76
C LYS A 101 -6.38 17.15 -6.34
N VAL A 102 -7.43 16.35 -6.25
CA VAL A 102 -7.54 15.08 -6.96
C VAL A 102 -7.89 15.35 -8.42
N LEU A 103 -7.24 14.64 -9.35
CA LEU A 103 -7.57 14.69 -10.77
C LEU A 103 -8.58 13.59 -11.08
N LYS A 104 -9.55 13.92 -11.94
CA LYS A 104 -10.48 12.92 -12.49
C LYS A 104 -9.69 11.86 -13.26
N GLN A 105 -10.03 10.61 -13.04
CA GLN A 105 -9.45 9.47 -13.74
C GLN A 105 -9.84 9.53 -15.22
N LYS A 106 -8.96 9.02 -16.09
CA LYS A 106 -9.24 8.93 -17.52
C LYS A 106 -9.82 7.56 -17.84
N SER A 107 -11.11 7.51 -18.19
CA SER A 107 -11.80 6.27 -18.57
C SER A 107 -11.14 5.59 -19.79
N GLU A 108 -10.63 6.38 -20.74
CA GLU A 108 -9.88 5.89 -21.93
C GLU A 108 -8.68 4.99 -21.57
N ASN A 109 -8.09 5.20 -20.39
CA ASN A 109 -6.92 4.47 -19.92
C ASN A 109 -7.27 3.37 -18.91
N ASN A 110 -8.56 3.11 -18.65
CA ASN A 110 -9.01 2.18 -17.61
C ASN A 110 -8.43 2.52 -16.21
N GLU A 111 -8.20 3.81 -15.93
CA GLU A 111 -7.57 4.24 -14.67
C GLU A 111 -8.50 4.07 -13.46
N GLU A 112 -9.80 3.93 -13.71
CA GLU A 112 -10.88 3.83 -12.72
C GLU A 112 -11.31 2.39 -12.41
N VAL A 113 -10.77 1.39 -13.13
CA VAL A 113 -11.19 -0.01 -12.98
C VAL A 113 -10.12 -0.86 -12.29
N HIS A 114 -10.57 -1.91 -11.61
CA HIS A 114 -9.73 -2.97 -11.08
C HIS A 114 -9.86 -4.22 -11.94
N ASN A 115 -8.77 -4.96 -12.11
CA ASN A 115 -8.75 -6.26 -12.77
C ASN A 115 -8.71 -7.43 -11.77
N HIS A 116 -9.08 -7.17 -10.52
CA HIS A 116 -9.17 -8.15 -9.44
C HIS A 116 -10.42 -7.85 -8.60
N PRO A 117 -11.01 -8.87 -7.96
CA PRO A 117 -12.13 -8.66 -7.06
C PRO A 117 -11.78 -7.69 -5.93
N LEU A 118 -12.75 -6.84 -5.58
CA LEU A 118 -12.70 -5.94 -4.42
C LEU A 118 -13.50 -6.55 -3.27
N THR A 119 -13.19 -7.80 -2.95
CA THR A 119 -13.86 -8.53 -1.87
C THR A 119 -13.07 -8.41 -0.57
N LEU A 120 -13.77 -8.50 0.56
CA LEU A 120 -13.14 -8.58 1.87
C LEU A 120 -12.09 -9.70 1.95
N GLU A 121 -12.34 -10.84 1.31
CA GLU A 121 -11.39 -11.96 1.24
C GLU A 121 -10.09 -11.56 0.51
N SER A 122 -10.20 -10.85 -0.62
CA SER A 122 -9.04 -10.37 -1.37
C SER A 122 -8.26 -9.32 -0.56
N PHE A 123 -8.97 -8.46 0.14
CA PHE A 123 -8.39 -7.44 1.01
C PHE A 123 -7.68 -8.03 2.24
N GLN A 124 -8.24 -9.09 2.82
CA GLN A 124 -7.66 -9.85 3.94
C GLN A 124 -6.31 -10.48 3.61
N ARG A 125 -5.98 -10.65 2.33
CA ARG A 125 -4.66 -11.15 1.91
C ARG A 125 -3.56 -10.10 2.04
N LEU A 126 -3.90 -8.81 2.19
CA LEU A 126 -2.92 -7.73 2.26
C LEU A 126 -2.23 -7.67 3.65
N PRO A 127 -0.90 -7.48 3.70
CA PRO A 127 -0.15 -7.44 4.96
C PRO A 127 -0.67 -6.42 5.98
N LYS A 128 -1.09 -5.23 5.52
CA LYS A 128 -1.61 -4.18 6.40
C LYS A 128 -2.92 -4.61 7.09
N PHE A 129 -3.80 -5.32 6.38
CA PHE A 129 -5.05 -5.79 6.95
C PHE A 129 -4.83 -6.95 7.93
N LYS A 130 -3.98 -7.92 7.57
CA LYS A 130 -3.61 -9.00 8.49
C LYS A 130 -3.04 -8.48 9.81
N ARG A 131 -2.22 -7.43 9.75
CA ARG A 131 -1.71 -6.73 10.95
C ARG A 131 -2.83 -6.12 11.81
N ALA A 132 -3.83 -5.51 11.17
CA ALA A 132 -4.99 -4.97 11.90
C ALA A 132 -5.80 -6.07 12.62
N LEU A 133 -5.96 -7.25 11.99
CA LEU A 133 -6.72 -8.37 12.56
C LEU A 133 -6.05 -9.01 13.79
N ILE A 134 -4.72 -9.06 13.84
CA ILE A 134 -4.01 -9.70 14.97
C ILE A 134 -3.91 -8.81 16.21
N GLY A 135 -4.33 -7.54 16.11
CA GLY A 135 -4.30 -6.57 17.20
C GLY A 135 -2.93 -5.96 17.46
N SER A 136 -2.93 -4.84 18.20
CA SER A 136 -1.74 -4.04 18.48
C SER A 136 -0.70 -4.79 19.32
N LYS A 137 -1.13 -5.51 20.38
CA LYS A 137 -0.23 -6.26 21.27
C LYS A 137 0.62 -7.28 20.50
N THR A 138 -0.03 -8.12 19.69
CA THR A 138 0.66 -9.13 18.87
C THR A 138 1.52 -8.48 17.78
N THR A 139 1.06 -7.36 17.22
CA THR A 139 1.83 -6.58 16.24
C THR A 139 3.13 -6.06 16.84
N THR A 140 3.08 -5.47 18.04
CA THR A 140 4.26 -4.97 18.76
C THR A 140 5.22 -6.10 19.12
N LEU A 141 4.70 -7.26 19.56
CA LEU A 141 5.52 -8.44 19.84
C LEU A 141 6.29 -8.92 18.60
N VAL A 142 5.61 -9.07 17.46
CA VAL A 142 6.25 -9.48 16.20
C VAL A 142 7.30 -8.47 15.75
N GLN A 143 7.00 -7.17 15.83
CA GLN A 143 7.96 -6.10 15.51
C GLN A 143 9.20 -6.14 16.41
N HIS A 144 9.01 -6.34 17.71
CA HIS A 144 10.10 -6.46 18.68
C HIS A 144 11.00 -7.65 18.34
N MET A 145 10.41 -8.83 18.08
CA MET A 145 11.18 -10.02 17.70
C MET A 145 11.92 -9.84 16.37
N ILE A 146 11.31 -9.16 15.39
CA ILE A 146 11.98 -8.83 14.12
C ILE A 146 13.22 -7.97 14.37
N ARG A 147 13.10 -6.91 15.19
CA ARG A 147 14.22 -6.02 15.55
C ARG A 147 15.30 -6.73 16.35
N ALA A 148 14.92 -7.67 17.21
CA ALA A 148 15.86 -8.52 17.95
C ALA A 148 16.56 -9.57 17.07
N GLY A 149 16.27 -9.62 15.77
CA GLY A 149 16.91 -10.54 14.83
C GLY A 149 16.34 -11.97 14.87
N SER A 150 15.25 -12.22 15.59
CA SER A 150 14.64 -13.54 15.70
C SER A 150 14.33 -14.17 14.34
N SER A 151 14.39 -15.50 14.30
CA SER A 151 14.10 -16.26 13.08
C SER A 151 12.59 -16.36 12.84
N VAL A 152 12.16 -16.52 11.58
CA VAL A 152 10.72 -16.69 11.25
C VAL A 152 10.09 -17.88 12.00
N PRO A 153 10.73 -19.07 12.09
CA PRO A 153 10.19 -20.19 12.88
C PRO A 153 10.00 -19.86 14.37
N GLU A 154 10.93 -19.11 14.95
CA GLU A 154 10.86 -18.68 16.35
C GLU A 154 9.70 -17.71 16.57
N ILE A 155 9.58 -16.67 15.74
CA ILE A 155 8.44 -15.74 15.77
C ILE A 155 7.14 -16.52 15.65
N ARG A 156 7.08 -17.49 14.71
CA ARG A 156 5.90 -18.32 14.47
C ARG A 156 5.53 -19.17 15.68
N ARG A 157 6.52 -19.72 16.38
CA ARG A 157 6.32 -20.49 17.62
C ARG A 157 5.76 -19.60 18.72
N THR A 158 6.30 -18.41 18.90
CA THR A 158 5.87 -17.46 19.93
C THR A 158 4.42 -17.02 19.72
N ILE A 159 4.05 -16.67 18.48
CA ILE A 159 2.68 -16.23 18.20
C ILE A 159 1.65 -17.38 18.14
N ARG A 160 2.07 -18.64 18.32
CA ARG A 160 1.18 -19.81 18.24
C ARG A 160 0.07 -19.79 19.28
N GLN A 161 0.32 -19.16 20.42
CA GLN A 161 -0.65 -18.99 21.51
C GLN A 161 -1.53 -17.74 21.35
N THR A 162 -1.36 -17.01 20.25
CA THR A 162 -2.13 -15.79 19.96
C THR A 162 -3.08 -16.02 18.79
N ASN A 163 -4.04 -15.12 18.59
CA ASN A 163 -4.88 -15.07 17.39
C ASN A 163 -4.07 -14.95 16.07
N ALA A 164 -2.82 -14.48 16.11
CA ALA A 164 -1.99 -14.39 14.91
C ALA A 164 -1.57 -15.76 14.33
N ALA A 165 -1.73 -16.84 15.09
CA ALA A 165 -1.47 -18.19 14.62
C ALA A 165 -2.31 -18.54 13.39
N SER A 166 -3.60 -18.21 13.36
CA SER A 166 -4.49 -18.52 12.23
C SER A 166 -4.39 -17.50 11.09
N ILE A 167 -3.82 -16.32 11.34
CA ILE A 167 -3.85 -15.19 10.40
C ILE A 167 -2.53 -15.02 9.63
N LEU A 168 -1.39 -15.08 10.33
CA LEU A 168 -0.08 -14.85 9.72
C LEU A 168 0.51 -16.16 9.18
N THR A 169 0.87 -16.18 7.90
CA THR A 169 1.67 -17.25 7.32
C THR A 169 3.16 -17.01 7.55
N TYR A 170 3.99 -18.03 7.28
CA TYR A 170 5.44 -17.88 7.28
C TYR A 170 5.92 -16.78 6.33
N ASP A 171 5.30 -16.68 5.15
CA ASP A 171 5.63 -15.66 4.16
C ASP A 171 5.19 -14.27 4.62
N ASP A 172 4.08 -14.14 5.35
CA ASP A 172 3.66 -12.85 5.92
C ASP A 172 4.71 -12.32 6.91
N ILE A 173 5.19 -13.17 7.83
CA ILE A 173 6.22 -12.79 8.80
C ILE A 173 7.54 -12.43 8.09
N ARG A 174 7.94 -13.22 7.09
CA ARG A 174 9.14 -12.95 6.29
C ARG A 174 9.03 -11.63 5.53
N ASN A 175 7.89 -11.38 4.88
CA ASN A 175 7.65 -10.13 4.15
C ASN A 175 7.66 -8.93 5.10
N TRP A 176 7.07 -9.08 6.29
CA TRP A 176 7.11 -8.03 7.31
C TRP A 176 8.54 -7.72 7.75
N LYS A 177 9.38 -8.75 7.94
CA LYS A 177 10.81 -8.53 8.24
C LYS A 177 11.50 -7.69 7.16
N VAL A 178 11.29 -8.02 5.89
CA VAL A 178 11.84 -7.24 4.76
C VAL A 178 11.30 -5.81 4.72
N GLU A 179 9.99 -5.63 4.94
CA GLU A 179 9.37 -4.29 4.98
C GLU A 179 10.01 -3.41 6.07
N MET A 180 10.31 -3.97 7.25
CA MET A 180 10.95 -3.23 8.33
C MET A 180 12.39 -2.86 7.99
N GLU A 181 13.16 -3.78 7.42
CA GLU A 181 14.53 -3.51 6.96
C GLU A 181 14.57 -2.41 5.87
N GLU A 182 13.60 -2.39 4.95
CA GLU A 182 13.46 -1.35 3.92
C GLU A 182 13.09 0.01 4.52
N GLN A 183 12.21 0.03 5.54
CA GLN A 183 11.83 1.25 6.26
C GLN A 183 13.02 1.85 7.01
N GLU A 184 13.78 1.04 7.72
CA GLU A 184 14.98 1.47 8.46
C GLU A 184 16.04 2.06 7.52
N LYS A 185 16.30 1.40 6.38
CA LYS A 185 17.19 1.94 5.34
C LYS A 185 16.70 3.27 4.77
N SER A 186 15.40 3.38 4.52
CA SER A 186 14.80 4.60 3.98
C SER A 186 14.88 5.77 4.97
N GLN A 187 14.70 5.50 6.26
CA GLN A 187 14.86 6.50 7.33
C GLN A 187 16.32 6.95 7.46
N LEU A 188 17.27 6.01 7.45
CA LEU A 188 18.70 6.31 7.51
C LEU A 188 19.13 7.23 6.34
N ASN A 189 18.66 6.93 5.13
CA ASN A 189 18.94 7.75 3.95
C ASN A 189 18.33 9.16 4.05
N GLN A 190 17.16 9.32 4.67
CA GLN A 190 16.56 10.64 4.88
C GLN A 190 17.27 11.47 5.95
N ILE A 191 17.83 10.83 6.98
CA ILE A 191 18.62 11.51 8.01
C ILE A 191 19.91 12.06 7.38
N ASN A 192 20.65 11.21 6.66
CA ASN A 192 21.91 11.61 6.02
C ASN A 192 21.74 12.73 4.98
N GLN A 193 20.58 12.82 4.31
CA GLN A 193 20.26 13.89 3.37
C GLN A 193 19.89 15.22 4.02
N LYS A 194 19.53 15.24 5.32
CA LYS A 194 19.24 16.47 6.06
C LYS A 194 20.48 17.09 6.71
N GLU A 195 21.55 16.31 6.84
CA GLU A 195 22.82 16.71 7.44
C GLU A 195 23.88 17.12 6.39
N SER A 196 23.55 17.00 5.10
CA SER A 196 24.36 17.47 3.96
C SER A 196 23.79 18.75 3.36
#